data_AF-A0A1Y3VA32-F1
#
_entry.id   AF-A0A1Y3VA32-F1
#
_cell.length_a   1.000
_cell.length_b   1.000
_cell.length_c   1.000
_cell.angle_alpha   90.00
_cell.angle_beta   90.00
_cell.angle_gamma   90.00
#
_symmetry.space_group_name_H-M   'P 1'
#
loop_
_entity.id
_entity.type
_entity.pdbx_description
1 polymer ?
#
loop_
_entity_poly.entity_id
_entity_poly.type
_entity_poly.pdbx_seq_one_letter_code
_entity_poly.pdbx_strand_id
1 'polypeptide(L)'
;MNTAEIQRVFADRFGGEGTFYASAGQINLIGEHTDYNGGFVFPGAVDCGITTMIRSNGTEHVRVADVDLNSAAEFGLCEEDLPAESWARYVFGGCTINLVRTELYDDFVRTARERFAARYGHEPKVYDVVISDGARKIEKDK
;
A
#
# COMPACT_ATOMS: atom_id res chain seq x y z
N MET A 1 -8.24 9.84 15.80
CA MET A 1 -8.76 8.99 14.70
C MET A 1 -10.26 9.27 14.57
N ASN A 2 -10.71 9.89 13.47
CA ASN A 2 -12.11 10.31 13.29
C ASN A 2 -12.84 9.40 12.29
N THR A 3 -13.14 8.17 12.70
CA THR A 3 -13.82 7.17 11.84
C THR A 3 -15.20 7.63 11.38
N ALA A 4 -15.91 8.43 12.19
CA ALA A 4 -17.21 9.00 11.83
C ALA A 4 -17.12 9.95 10.63
N GLU A 5 -16.09 10.80 10.59
CA GLU A 5 -15.87 11.69 9.45
C GLU A 5 -15.47 10.94 8.19
N ILE A 6 -14.59 9.93 8.30
CA ILE A 6 -14.24 9.08 7.17
C ILE A 6 -15.50 8.39 6.61
N GLN A 7 -16.35 7.84 7.48
CA GLN A 7 -17.60 7.18 7.08
C GLN A 7 -18.55 8.15 6.36
N ARG A 8 -18.68 9.38 6.88
CA ARG A 8 -19.49 10.43 6.25
C ARG A 8 -18.95 10.79 4.87
N VAL A 9 -17.66 11.10 4.76
CA VAL A 9 -17.03 11.46 3.47
C VAL A 9 -17.12 10.30 2.48
N PHE A 10 -16.97 9.06 2.93
CA PHE A 10 -17.10 7.87 2.09
C PHE A 10 -18.53 7.73 1.54
N ALA A 11 -19.54 7.85 2.41
CA ALA A 11 -20.94 7.79 2.00
C ALA A 11 -21.31 8.92 1.02
N ASP A 12 -20.85 10.15 1.30
CA ASP A 12 -21.11 11.33 0.47
C ASP A 12 -20.46 11.23 -0.92
N ARG A 13 -19.21 10.72 -1.01
CA ARG A 13 -18.44 10.68 -2.26
C ARG A 13 -18.63 9.40 -3.07
N PHE A 14 -18.76 8.26 -2.42
CA PHE A 14 -18.71 6.93 -3.07
C PHE A 14 -19.99 6.10 -2.90
N GLY A 15 -20.85 6.48 -1.95
CA GLY A 15 -22.07 5.76 -1.63
C GLY A 15 -21.84 4.41 -0.94
N GLY A 16 -22.81 4.04 -0.11
CA GLY A 16 -22.81 2.78 0.63
C GLY A 16 -21.79 2.73 1.77
N GLU A 17 -21.52 1.51 2.24
CA GLU A 17 -20.53 1.24 3.29
C GLU A 17 -19.24 0.62 2.73
N GLY A 18 -18.30 0.32 3.62
CA GLY A 18 -16.98 -0.23 3.35
C GLY A 18 -16.40 -0.82 4.62
N THR A 19 -15.20 -1.38 4.51
CA THR A 19 -14.47 -1.95 5.65
C THR A 19 -13.36 -1.01 6.09
N PHE A 20 -13.26 -0.78 7.39
CA PHE A 20 -12.17 0.02 7.95
C PHE A 20 -10.88 -0.79 8.05
N TYR A 21 -9.79 -0.15 7.67
CA TYR A 21 -8.43 -0.61 7.86
C TYR A 21 -7.61 0.50 8.51
N ALA A 22 -6.62 0.12 9.31
CA ALA A 22 -5.67 1.05 9.88
C ALA A 22 -4.24 0.52 9.78
N SER A 23 -3.31 1.43 9.57
CA SER A 23 -1.88 1.17 9.63
C SER A 23 -1.22 2.23 10.50
N ALA A 24 -0.39 1.79 11.45
CA ALA A 24 0.39 2.71 12.28
C ALA A 24 1.57 3.29 11.48
N GLY A 25 1.93 4.53 11.80
CA GLY A 25 3.23 5.07 11.46
C GLY A 25 4.32 4.40 12.28
N GLN A 26 5.57 4.65 11.91
CA GLN A 26 6.74 4.11 12.59
C GLN A 26 7.78 5.20 12.81
N ILE A 27 8.62 4.98 13.81
CA ILE A 27 9.91 5.62 13.96
C ILE A 27 10.99 4.54 13.99
N ASN A 28 12.22 4.93 13.68
CA ASN A 28 13.38 4.09 13.92
C ASN A 28 14.13 4.63 15.14
N LEU A 29 14.45 3.76 16.11
CA LEU A 29 15.20 4.16 17.31
C LEU A 29 16.71 4.14 17.04
N ILE A 30 17.17 3.16 16.25
CA ILE A 30 18.55 3.01 15.77
C ILE A 30 18.59 2.08 14.54
N GLY A 31 19.53 2.31 13.63
CA GLY A 31 19.73 1.49 12.44
C GLY A 31 19.37 2.21 11.14
N GLU A 32 19.59 3.51 11.08
CA GLU A 32 19.33 4.31 9.90
C GLU A 32 20.25 3.85 8.76
N HIS A 33 19.66 3.63 7.59
CA HIS A 33 20.37 3.21 6.39
C HIS A 33 21.08 1.85 6.49
N THR A 34 20.77 1.03 7.50
CA THR A 34 21.33 -0.32 7.63
C THR A 34 20.43 -1.38 6.97
N ASP A 35 19.13 -1.15 6.90
CA ASP A 35 18.10 -2.03 6.33
C ASP A 35 18.43 -2.48 4.90
N TYR A 36 18.71 -1.54 4.00
CA TYR A 36 19.08 -1.86 2.62
C TYR A 36 20.55 -2.27 2.43
N ASN A 37 21.32 -2.34 3.52
CA ASN A 37 22.70 -2.83 3.57
C ASN A 37 22.83 -4.17 4.34
N GLY A 38 21.71 -4.80 4.70
CA GLY A 38 21.70 -6.09 5.41
C GLY A 38 22.08 -6.00 6.89
N GLY A 39 22.07 -4.81 7.47
CA GLY A 39 22.26 -4.60 8.90
C GLY A 39 20.96 -4.68 9.70
N PHE A 40 21.07 -4.67 11.03
CA PHE A 40 19.92 -4.67 11.93
C PHE A 40 19.30 -3.28 12.06
N VAL A 41 17.99 -3.26 12.33
CA VAL A 41 17.20 -2.07 12.65
C VAL A 41 16.42 -2.30 13.93
N PHE A 42 16.10 -1.22 14.66
CA PHE A 42 15.23 -1.28 15.82
C PHE A 42 14.09 -0.25 15.73
N PRO A 43 13.04 -0.55 14.95
CA PRO A 43 11.90 0.34 14.78
C PRO A 43 10.85 0.17 15.88
N GLY A 44 9.97 1.16 15.99
CA GLY A 44 8.79 1.13 16.86
C GLY A 44 7.59 1.79 16.18
N ALA A 45 6.41 1.19 16.34
CA ALA A 45 5.14 1.81 15.93
C ALA A 45 4.81 3.00 16.83
N VAL A 46 4.15 4.00 16.27
CA VAL A 46 3.66 5.18 17.01
C VAL A 46 2.14 5.30 16.91
N ASP A 47 1.56 6.12 17.79
CA ASP A 47 0.11 6.34 17.85
C ASP A 47 -0.44 7.19 16.70
N CYS A 48 0.43 7.72 15.85
CA CYS A 48 0.06 8.36 14.58
C CYS A 48 -0.05 7.30 13.49
N GLY A 49 -1.06 7.38 12.62
CA GLY A 49 -1.25 6.41 11.55
C GLY A 49 -2.31 6.83 10.54
N ILE A 50 -2.55 5.96 9.56
CA ILE A 50 -3.54 6.17 8.50
C ILE A 50 -4.71 5.21 8.74
N THR A 51 -5.92 5.73 8.63
CA THR A 51 -7.17 4.96 8.68
C THR A 51 -7.91 5.15 7.38
N THR A 52 -8.32 4.06 6.74
CA THR A 52 -9.02 4.09 5.47
C THR A 52 -10.27 3.23 5.53
N MET A 53 -11.27 3.61 4.74
CA MET A 53 -12.47 2.80 4.52
C MET A 53 -12.46 2.36 3.07
N ILE A 54 -12.47 1.04 2.84
CA ILE A 54 -12.24 0.45 1.51
C ILE A 54 -13.39 -0.50 1.17
N ARG A 55 -13.86 -0.43 -0.08
CA ARG A 55 -14.83 -1.36 -0.67
C ARG A 55 -14.47 -1.61 -2.14
N SER A 56 -14.67 -2.85 -2.61
CA SER A 56 -14.69 -3.10 -4.06
C SER A 56 -15.83 -2.33 -4.72
N ASN A 57 -15.52 -1.58 -5.77
CA ASN A 57 -16.49 -0.80 -6.54
C ASN A 57 -16.96 -1.50 -7.82
N GLY A 58 -16.42 -2.67 -8.15
CA GLY A 58 -16.76 -3.43 -9.35
C GLY A 58 -16.26 -2.82 -10.66
N THR A 59 -15.27 -1.93 -10.62
CA THR A 59 -14.66 -1.31 -11.80
C THR A 59 -13.16 -1.61 -11.85
N GLU A 60 -12.55 -1.30 -13.00
CA GLU A 60 -11.09 -1.38 -13.21
C GLU A 60 -10.35 -0.11 -12.76
N HIS A 61 -11.04 0.78 -12.02
CA HIS A 61 -10.50 2.05 -11.55
C HIS A 61 -10.58 2.18 -10.05
N VAL A 62 -9.51 2.72 -9.46
CA VAL A 62 -9.48 3.11 -8.06
C VAL A 62 -10.01 4.53 -7.93
N ARG A 63 -10.93 4.73 -7.00
CA ARG A 63 -11.39 6.05 -6.57
C ARG A 63 -11.00 6.24 -5.12
N VAL A 64 -10.28 7.31 -4.83
CA VAL A 64 -9.74 7.56 -3.49
C VAL A 64 -9.91 9.02 -3.12
N ALA A 65 -10.24 9.27 -1.85
CA ALA A 65 -10.34 10.60 -1.29
C ALA A 65 -9.45 10.70 -0.04
N ASP A 66 -8.72 11.81 0.05
CA ASP A 66 -7.99 12.22 1.24
C ASP A 66 -8.87 13.20 2.02
N VAL A 67 -9.22 12.83 3.25
CA VAL A 67 -10.11 13.60 4.12
C VAL A 67 -9.41 14.86 4.62
N ASP A 68 -8.14 14.77 5.01
CA ASP A 68 -7.38 15.85 5.63
C ASP A 68 -7.01 16.93 4.59
N LEU A 69 -6.71 16.52 3.36
CA LEU A 69 -6.41 17.42 2.23
C LEU A 69 -7.66 17.86 1.46
N ASN A 70 -8.83 17.30 1.78
CA ASN A 70 -10.08 17.49 1.03
C ASN A 70 -9.88 17.32 -0.49
N SER A 71 -9.09 16.31 -0.87
CA SER A 71 -8.68 16.02 -2.25
C SER A 71 -9.17 14.64 -2.67
N ALA A 72 -9.31 14.39 -3.96
CA ALA A 72 -9.67 13.09 -4.50
C ALA A 72 -8.96 12.82 -5.81
N ALA A 73 -8.71 11.54 -6.09
CA ALA A 73 -8.11 11.07 -7.32
C ALA A 73 -8.86 9.83 -7.83
N GLU A 74 -8.86 9.66 -9.15
CA GLU A 74 -9.35 8.46 -9.84
C GLU A 74 -8.31 8.04 -10.86
N PHE A 75 -7.94 6.75 -10.84
CA PHE A 75 -6.89 6.21 -11.70
C PHE A 75 -7.13 4.74 -12.02
N GLY A 76 -6.64 4.27 -13.17
CA GLY A 76 -6.53 2.86 -13.53
C GLY A 76 -5.28 2.20 -12.93
N LEU A 77 -4.97 0.98 -13.35
CA LEU A 77 -3.86 0.19 -12.79
C LEU A 77 -2.63 0.13 -13.72
N CYS A 78 -2.62 0.88 -14.82
CA CYS A 78 -1.51 0.96 -15.75
C CYS A 78 -0.58 2.15 -15.42
N GLU A 79 0.69 2.10 -15.83
CA GLU A 79 1.65 3.20 -15.57
C GLU A 79 1.18 4.53 -16.17
N GLU A 80 0.48 4.49 -17.29
CA GLU A 80 -0.06 5.66 -17.97
C GLU A 80 -1.17 6.36 -17.17
N ASP A 81 -1.77 5.64 -16.21
CA ASP A 81 -2.85 6.15 -15.35
C ASP A 81 -2.34 6.77 -14.04
N LEU A 82 -1.04 7.00 -13.92
CA LEU A 82 -0.41 7.60 -12.73
C LEU A 82 -1.16 8.86 -12.27
N PRO A 83 -1.66 8.91 -11.01
CA PRO A 83 -2.39 10.07 -10.55
C PRO A 83 -1.49 11.32 -10.49
N ALA A 84 -2.10 12.47 -10.77
CA ALA A 84 -1.42 13.77 -10.72
C ALA A 84 -1.06 14.15 -9.28
N GLU A 85 -1.95 13.82 -8.34
CA GLU A 85 -1.79 14.05 -6.92
C GLU A 85 -0.68 13.15 -6.35
N SER A 86 0.35 13.76 -5.77
CA SER A 86 1.49 13.03 -5.21
C SER A 86 1.08 12.05 -4.10
N TRP A 87 0.11 12.41 -3.26
CA TRP A 87 -0.39 11.54 -2.20
C TRP A 87 -1.09 10.29 -2.75
N ALA A 88 -1.81 10.41 -3.86
CA ALA A 88 -2.53 9.30 -4.48
C ALA A 88 -1.58 8.27 -5.11
N ARG A 89 -0.34 8.67 -5.44
CA ARG A 89 0.68 7.75 -5.97
C ARG A 89 1.10 6.67 -4.96
N TYR A 90 1.02 6.94 -3.66
CA TYR A 90 1.23 5.90 -2.64
C TYR A 90 0.14 4.82 -2.71
N VAL A 91 -1.11 5.22 -2.96
CA VAL A 91 -2.24 4.29 -3.13
C VAL A 91 -2.09 3.51 -4.43
N PHE A 92 -1.75 4.19 -5.54
CA PHE A 92 -1.45 3.54 -6.82
C PHE A 92 -0.36 2.46 -6.67
N GLY A 93 0.76 2.78 -6.01
CA GLY A 93 1.84 1.82 -5.76
C GLY A 93 1.40 0.61 -4.92
N GLY A 94 0.48 0.80 -3.96
CA GLY A 94 -0.11 -0.31 -3.21
C GLY A 94 -1.01 -1.19 -4.06
N CYS A 95 -1.74 -0.62 -5.03
CA CYS A 95 -2.62 -1.34 -5.93
C CYS A 95 -1.87 -2.15 -7.02
N THR A 96 -0.62 -1.81 -7.32
CA THR A 96 0.22 -2.53 -8.29
C THR A 96 1.02 -3.68 -7.68
N ILE A 97 0.85 -3.96 -6.38
CA ILE A 97 1.43 -5.12 -5.72
C ILE A 97 0.82 -6.39 -6.31
N ASN A 98 1.66 -7.24 -6.89
CA ASN A 98 1.24 -8.52 -7.47
C ASN A 98 1.33 -9.63 -6.44
N LEU A 99 0.24 -10.36 -6.25
CA LEU A 99 0.21 -11.55 -5.39
C LEU A 99 0.62 -12.78 -6.21
N VAL A 100 1.69 -13.44 -5.76
CA VAL A 100 2.19 -14.67 -6.39
C VAL A 100 1.90 -15.84 -5.46
N ARG A 101 1.30 -16.91 -6.00
CA ARG A 101 1.08 -18.16 -5.24
C ARG A 101 2.43 -18.75 -4.86
N THR A 102 2.55 -19.24 -3.62
CA THR A 102 3.85 -19.67 -3.05
C THR A 102 4.57 -20.68 -3.92
N GLU A 103 3.86 -21.65 -4.51
CA GLU A 103 4.49 -22.66 -5.38
C GLU A 103 5.03 -22.11 -6.71
N LEU A 104 4.69 -20.87 -7.08
CA LEU A 104 5.19 -20.20 -8.28
C LEU A 104 6.35 -19.26 -7.97
N TYR A 105 6.80 -19.17 -6.70
CA TYR A 105 7.81 -18.21 -6.27
C TYR A 105 9.12 -18.35 -7.04
N ASP A 106 9.70 -19.55 -7.10
CA ASP A 106 11.00 -19.78 -7.75
C ASP A 106 10.95 -19.45 -9.25
N ASP A 107 9.88 -19.87 -9.92
CA ASP A 107 9.68 -19.60 -11.34
C ASP A 107 9.43 -18.12 -11.63
N PHE A 108 8.70 -17.43 -10.75
CA PHE A 108 8.50 -16.00 -10.83
C PHE A 108 9.82 -15.25 -10.68
N VAL A 109 10.61 -15.56 -9.64
CA VAL A 109 11.91 -14.92 -9.39
C VAL A 109 12.87 -15.15 -10.56
N ARG A 110 12.95 -16.38 -11.08
CA ARG A 110 13.77 -16.71 -12.25
C ARG A 110 13.35 -15.89 -13.46
N THR A 111 12.06 -15.89 -13.79
CA THR A 111 11.52 -15.13 -14.93
C THR A 111 11.75 -13.63 -14.79
N ALA A 112 11.57 -13.09 -13.58
CA ALA A 112 11.78 -11.68 -13.28
C ALA A 112 13.26 -11.30 -13.47
N ARG A 113 14.22 -12.11 -12.98
CA ARG A 113 15.65 -11.89 -13.19
C ARG A 113 16.02 -11.88 -14.67
N GLU A 114 15.61 -12.90 -15.41
CA GLU A 114 15.90 -13.03 -16.85
C GLU A 114 15.39 -11.81 -17.63
N ARG A 115 14.10 -11.45 -17.45
CA ARG A 115 13.47 -10.34 -18.18
C ARG A 115 14.02 -8.99 -17.76
N PHE A 116 14.29 -8.78 -16.47
CA PHE A 116 14.85 -7.53 -15.97
C PHE A 116 16.29 -7.34 -16.49
N ALA A 117 17.13 -8.37 -16.45
CA ALA A 117 18.49 -8.31 -16.99
C ALA A 117 18.50 -8.04 -18.50
N ALA A 118 17.59 -8.68 -19.26
CA ALA A 118 17.45 -8.42 -20.69
C ALA A 118 17.04 -6.98 -21.00
N ARG A 119 16.22 -6.35 -20.15
CA ARG A 119 15.73 -4.98 -20.35
C ARG A 119 16.70 -3.90 -19.86
N TYR A 120 17.37 -4.12 -18.73
CA TYR A 120 18.14 -3.08 -18.03
C TYR A 120 19.65 -3.35 -17.99
N GLY A 121 20.12 -4.49 -18.49
CA GLY A 121 21.54 -4.83 -18.58
C GLY A 121 22.21 -5.25 -17.27
N HIS A 122 21.44 -5.44 -16.20
CA HIS A 122 21.90 -5.99 -14.92
C HIS A 122 20.80 -6.77 -14.22
N GLU A 123 21.15 -7.69 -13.32
CA GLU A 123 20.15 -8.42 -12.55
C GLU A 123 19.49 -7.56 -11.47
N PRO A 124 18.22 -7.83 -11.12
CA PRO A 124 17.58 -7.25 -9.96
C PRO A 124 18.09 -7.92 -8.67
N LYS A 125 18.11 -7.16 -7.57
CA LYS A 125 18.23 -7.73 -6.23
C LYS A 125 16.86 -8.22 -5.78
N VAL A 126 16.80 -9.41 -5.19
CA VAL A 126 15.58 -10.00 -4.64
C VAL A 126 15.79 -10.08 -3.13
N TYR A 127 14.86 -9.52 -2.38
CA TYR A 127 14.89 -9.50 -0.92
C TYR A 127 13.66 -10.24 -0.42
N ASP A 128 13.89 -11.31 0.35
CA ASP A 128 12.83 -11.98 1.08
C ASP A 128 12.49 -11.16 2.32
N VAL A 129 11.23 -10.70 2.39
CA VAL A 129 10.72 -9.92 3.50
C VAL A 129 9.60 -10.67 4.20
N VAL A 130 9.59 -10.62 5.53
CA VAL A 130 8.49 -11.15 6.34
C VAL A 130 7.48 -10.03 6.55
N ILE A 131 6.24 -10.26 6.12
CA ILE A 131 5.15 -9.32 6.38
C ILE A 131 4.87 -9.30 7.88
N SER A 132 4.80 -8.11 8.46
CA SER A 132 4.43 -7.90 9.87
C SER A 132 3.01 -7.35 10.00
N ASP A 133 2.46 -7.39 11.22
CA ASP A 133 1.09 -6.98 11.55
C ASP A 133 0.88 -5.43 11.55
N GLY A 134 1.43 -4.73 10.55
CA GLY A 134 1.32 -3.27 10.44
C GLY A 134 -0.08 -2.81 10.07
N ALA A 135 -0.58 -3.27 8.92
CA ALA A 135 -1.92 -2.95 8.43
C ALA A 135 -2.93 -3.99 8.92
N ARG A 136 -4.02 -3.54 9.54
CA ARG A 136 -5.05 -4.42 10.10
C ARG A 136 -6.45 -3.94 9.75
N LYS A 137 -7.38 -4.89 9.65
CA LYS A 137 -8.81 -4.59 9.63
C LYS A 137 -9.25 -4.10 11.01
N ILE A 138 -10.04 -3.04 11.05
CA ILE A 138 -10.71 -2.61 12.27
C ILE A 138 -12.03 -3.38 12.34
N GLU A 139 -12.16 -4.26 13.33
CA GLU A 139 -13.45 -4.88 13.64
C GLU A 139 -14.39 -3.80 14.21
N LYS A 140 -15.64 -3.74 13.74
CA LYS A 140 -16.65 -2.95 14.43
C LYS A 140 -16.80 -3.62 15.81
N ASP A 141 -16.48 -2.90 16.88
CA ASP A 141 -16.64 -3.40 18.25
C ASP A 141 -18.00 -4.08 18.41
N LYS A 142 -18.00 -5.24 19.08
CA LYS A 142 -19.22 -5.94 19.53
C LYS A 142 -20.00 -5.09 20.53
#